data_AF-A0A925F162-F1
#
_entry.id   AF-A0A925F162-F1
#
_cell.length_a   1.000
_cell.length_b   1.000
_cell.length_c   1.000
_cell.angle_alpha   90.00
_cell.angle_beta   90.00
_cell.angle_gamma   90.00
#
_symmetry.space_group_name_H-M   'P 1'
#
loop_
_entity.id
_entity.type
_entity.pdbx_description
1 polymer ?
#
loop_
_entity_poly.entity_id
_entity_poly.type
_entity_poly.pdbx_seq_one_letter_code
_entity_poly.pdbx_strand_id
1 'polypeptide(L)'
;MKKLSIKKLMLALAIFVCLGSCKKSFDLTPGTELDATLMYRNVYDADAAVMGIYGKFMGLADKYVILNELRADLLNYTANADEYLRQVSTHTVTADNPYTSPRPFYELIINCNDVLKNFIIMKQKNALKEAEFNQRYSDIACLRSFLYLQLGIHFGDEVRYVTDALENVSDINNPALFPKIKFDALLDTLINFTEAIPFKDQYPTGTTLNIVLDAAPTNNFFINKKCLLGDLYLWKGNYTKSATYYRQVMEYASFDNSLENRYTQWKVGWGGNFNHYISYTRGGDASTLNMADGWRTIFNRPYDVGYTREWVWALPYDSKFKPENPLIKLFSPIGGDYLVKPSQEIIDNWNNQQQNPITIAGSTTGIPYDARGLISVRNIGGQPVVMKYLYDYINYATNVPVNPFAKNGKWYLYRQTLLHLRFAEAANRDGFYKLAYGLFNQGLTITFSTLPTINDKTNQQNTFSYPDPYKFDARNGEIPFFRSDWYRNIGIRSRAGITPYTITSPTDSLLQVENGLINEGALENAFEGSRWPDLLRIALRRNDPAFLADKVYNKLKKDGDPLADATRAKLMDKKNWYLPFKL
;
A
#
# COMPACT_ATOMS: atom_id res chain seq x y z
N MET A 1 57.99 -58.07 -45.23
CA MET A 1 57.69 -58.20 -43.78
C MET A 1 57.00 -56.92 -43.30
N LYS A 2 56.03 -57.06 -42.39
CA LYS A 2 54.77 -56.30 -42.32
C LYS A 2 54.92 -54.83 -41.86
N LYS A 3 54.28 -53.91 -42.62
CA LYS A 3 54.13 -52.48 -42.29
C LYS A 3 53.19 -52.29 -41.09
N LEU A 4 53.66 -51.56 -40.07
CA LEU A 4 52.94 -51.26 -38.83
C LEU A 4 51.71 -50.38 -39.12
N SER A 5 50.55 -50.77 -38.58
CA SER A 5 49.27 -50.07 -38.75
C SER A 5 49.16 -48.84 -37.85
N ILE A 6 48.84 -47.70 -38.46
CA ILE A 6 48.63 -46.36 -37.87
C ILE A 6 47.54 -46.34 -36.76
N LYS A 7 46.68 -47.37 -36.68
CA LYS A 7 45.65 -47.48 -35.62
C LYS A 7 46.20 -47.81 -34.23
N LYS A 8 47.42 -48.34 -34.11
CA LYS A 8 48.05 -48.62 -32.80
C LYS A 8 48.82 -47.43 -32.22
N LEU A 9 49.12 -46.40 -33.01
CA LEU A 9 49.83 -45.20 -32.56
C LEU A 9 48.88 -44.15 -31.95
N MET A 10 47.61 -44.13 -32.36
CA MET A 10 46.60 -43.22 -31.79
C MET A 10 46.05 -43.68 -30.42
N LEU A 11 46.14 -44.98 -30.09
CA LEU A 11 45.70 -45.49 -28.79
C LEU A 11 46.76 -45.32 -27.68
N ALA A 12 48.03 -45.14 -28.06
CA ALA A 12 49.14 -44.93 -27.12
C ALA A 12 49.34 -43.44 -26.75
N LEU A 13 48.85 -42.50 -27.58
CA LEU A 13 48.93 -41.06 -27.30
C LEU A 13 47.75 -40.54 -26.45
N ALA A 14 46.63 -41.27 -26.40
CA ALA A 14 45.49 -40.93 -25.55
C ALA A 14 45.66 -41.38 -24.08
N ILE A 15 46.67 -42.20 -23.78
CA ILE A 15 46.95 -42.73 -22.43
C ILE A 15 48.03 -41.90 -21.69
N PHE A 16 48.64 -40.89 -22.34
CA PHE A 16 49.76 -40.12 -21.76
C PHE A 16 49.40 -38.72 -21.21
N VAL A 17 48.12 -38.37 -21.08
CA VAL A 17 47.67 -37.11 -20.43
C VAL A 17 47.06 -37.38 -19.05
N CYS A 18 47.52 -38.44 -18.36
CA CYS A 18 47.06 -38.83 -17.02
C CYS A 18 48.07 -38.62 -15.88
N LEU A 19 49.10 -37.79 -16.01
CA LEU A 19 49.99 -37.48 -14.88
C LEU A 19 50.33 -35.99 -14.77
N GLY A 20 49.28 -35.19 -14.56
CA GLY A 20 49.35 -33.88 -13.91
C GLY A 20 48.51 -33.93 -12.63
N SER A 21 49.13 -34.37 -11.54
CA SER A 21 48.50 -34.45 -10.21
C SER A 21 48.20 -33.05 -9.66
N CYS A 22 46.95 -32.62 -9.77
CA CYS A 22 46.30 -31.74 -8.80
C CYS A 22 44.99 -32.40 -8.37
N LYS A 23 44.97 -32.93 -7.14
CA LYS A 23 43.75 -33.30 -6.43
C LYS A 23 42.82 -32.08 -6.38
N LYS A 24 41.71 -32.11 -7.10
CA LYS A 24 40.42 -31.47 -6.79
C LYS A 24 39.40 -31.98 -7.82
N SER A 25 38.93 -33.19 -7.57
CA SER A 25 37.78 -33.76 -8.24
C SER A 25 36.57 -32.88 -7.88
N PHE A 26 35.98 -32.26 -8.90
CA PHE A 26 34.56 -31.91 -9.04
C PHE A 26 33.70 -31.84 -7.75
N ASP A 27 34.00 -30.88 -6.88
CA ASP A 27 32.97 -30.13 -6.16
C ASP A 27 32.63 -28.93 -7.03
N LEU A 28 31.79 -29.14 -8.04
CA LEU A 28 31.02 -28.04 -8.60
C LEU A 28 29.89 -27.77 -7.60
N THR A 29 30.14 -26.87 -6.65
CA THR A 29 29.06 -26.19 -5.92
C THR A 29 28.07 -25.65 -6.95
N PRO A 30 26.75 -25.88 -6.80
CA PRO A 30 25.76 -25.35 -7.72
C PRO A 30 26.01 -23.85 -7.93
N GLY A 31 26.22 -23.44 -9.19
CA GLY A 31 26.58 -22.07 -9.59
C GLY A 31 25.50 -21.00 -9.37
N THR A 32 24.64 -21.19 -8.36
CA THR A 32 23.60 -20.26 -7.90
C THR A 32 23.53 -20.14 -6.38
N GLU A 33 24.24 -20.99 -5.62
CA GLU A 33 24.44 -20.76 -4.20
C GLU A 33 25.70 -19.92 -4.01
N LEU A 34 25.50 -18.61 -3.81
CA LEU A 34 26.56 -17.77 -3.29
C LEU A 34 26.95 -18.36 -1.93
N ASP A 35 28.21 -18.77 -1.78
CA ASP A 35 28.73 -19.27 -0.51
C ASP A 35 28.36 -18.31 0.61
N ALA A 36 27.71 -18.80 1.67
CA ALA A 36 27.28 -17.99 2.81
C ALA A 36 28.45 -17.23 3.46
N THR A 37 29.68 -17.72 3.31
CA THR A 37 30.90 -17.03 3.77
C THR A 37 31.27 -15.79 2.95
N LEU A 38 30.72 -15.66 1.74
CA LEU A 38 30.90 -14.50 0.85
C LEU A 38 29.81 -13.44 1.01
N MET A 39 28.80 -13.68 1.85
CA MET A 39 27.74 -12.73 2.17
C MET A 39 27.99 -12.03 3.53
N TYR A 40 27.34 -10.90 3.75
CA TYR A 40 27.32 -10.18 5.03
C TYR A 40 28.70 -9.73 5.57
N ARG A 41 29.62 -9.32 4.68
CA ARG A 41 30.98 -8.90 5.07
C ARG A 41 31.09 -7.40 5.38
N ASN A 42 30.21 -6.59 4.81
CA ASN A 42 30.23 -5.15 4.95
C ASN A 42 28.84 -4.54 4.68
N VAL A 43 28.74 -3.21 4.80
CA VAL A 43 27.49 -2.45 4.61
C VAL A 43 26.84 -2.66 3.23
N TYR A 44 27.62 -2.86 2.16
CA TYR A 44 27.08 -3.06 0.82
C TYR A 44 26.46 -4.45 0.65
N ASP A 45 27.03 -5.48 1.27
CA ASP A 45 26.40 -6.81 1.31
C ASP A 45 25.06 -6.73 2.09
N ALA A 46 25.00 -5.92 3.15
CA ALA A 46 23.77 -5.67 3.88
C ALA A 46 22.74 -4.88 3.06
N ASP A 47 23.18 -3.91 2.24
CA ASP A 47 22.32 -3.17 1.31
C ASP A 47 21.70 -4.10 0.27
N ALA A 48 22.52 -4.98 -0.31
CA ALA A 48 22.06 -6.00 -1.25
C ALA A 48 21.04 -6.95 -0.61
N ALA A 49 21.25 -7.34 0.66
CA ALA A 49 20.28 -8.13 1.40
C ALA A 49 18.93 -7.41 1.59
N VAL A 50 18.95 -6.12 1.97
CA VAL A 50 17.72 -5.31 2.08
C VAL A 50 17.01 -5.24 0.74
N MET A 51 17.72 -4.85 -0.33
CA MET A 51 17.14 -4.72 -1.67
C MET A 51 16.61 -6.07 -2.20
N GLY A 52 17.30 -7.18 -1.92
CA GLY A 52 16.87 -8.52 -2.28
C GLY A 52 15.55 -8.92 -1.60
N ILE A 53 15.37 -8.58 -0.32
CA ILE A 53 14.11 -8.79 0.39
C ILE A 53 12.97 -7.97 -0.24
N TYR A 54 13.19 -6.69 -0.54
CA TYR A 54 12.17 -5.87 -1.21
C TYR A 54 11.87 -6.34 -2.63
N GLY A 55 12.86 -6.86 -3.37
CA GLY A 55 12.64 -7.50 -4.67
C GLY A 55 11.75 -8.74 -4.58
N LYS A 56 11.93 -9.58 -3.53
CA LYS A 56 11.01 -10.71 -3.26
C LYS A 56 9.62 -10.22 -2.84
N PHE A 57 9.55 -9.17 -2.02
CA PHE A 57 8.28 -8.56 -1.59
C PHE A 57 7.46 -8.04 -2.77
N MET A 58 8.10 -7.45 -3.78
CA MET A 58 7.43 -7.04 -5.02
C MET A 58 6.77 -8.21 -5.78
N GLY A 59 7.23 -9.45 -5.57
CA GLY A 59 6.60 -10.65 -6.11
C GLY A 59 5.25 -11.00 -5.46
N LEU A 60 4.86 -10.33 -4.37
CA LEU A 60 3.58 -10.52 -3.68
C LEU A 60 2.51 -9.49 -4.08
N ALA A 61 2.80 -8.56 -4.99
CA ALA A 61 1.91 -7.43 -5.27
C ALA A 61 0.52 -7.85 -5.78
N ASP A 62 0.44 -8.85 -6.65
CA ASP A 62 -0.83 -9.39 -7.13
C ASP A 62 -1.63 -10.05 -6.00
N LYS A 63 -1.00 -10.91 -5.19
CA LYS A 63 -1.62 -11.55 -4.03
C LYS A 63 -2.10 -10.50 -3.03
N TYR A 64 -1.31 -9.48 -2.77
CA TYR A 64 -1.70 -8.38 -1.89
C TYR A 64 -2.95 -7.67 -2.40
N VAL A 65 -3.00 -7.30 -3.67
CA VAL A 65 -4.18 -6.63 -4.27
C VAL A 65 -5.39 -7.56 -4.29
N ILE A 66 -5.22 -8.83 -4.68
CA ILE A 66 -6.31 -9.82 -4.69
C ILE A 66 -6.90 -10.01 -3.29
N LEU A 67 -6.05 -10.23 -2.28
CA LEU A 67 -6.51 -10.49 -0.92
C LEU A 67 -7.11 -9.24 -0.25
N ASN A 68 -6.62 -8.04 -0.59
CA ASN A 68 -7.07 -6.80 0.04
C ASN A 68 -8.15 -6.03 -0.73
N GLU A 69 -8.40 -6.32 -2.02
CA GLU A 69 -9.42 -5.63 -2.82
C GLU A 69 -10.47 -6.59 -3.41
N LEU A 70 -10.09 -7.72 -4.02
CA LEU A 70 -11.05 -8.63 -4.66
C LEU A 70 -11.97 -9.33 -3.65
N ARG A 71 -11.45 -9.64 -2.46
CA ARG A 71 -12.26 -10.17 -1.34
C ARG A 71 -13.31 -9.17 -0.84
N ALA A 72 -13.07 -7.88 -1.05
CA ALA A 72 -13.98 -6.81 -0.65
C ALA A 72 -15.05 -6.54 -1.74
N ASP A 73 -15.46 -5.27 -1.87
CA ASP A 73 -16.60 -4.81 -2.65
C ASP A 73 -16.23 -4.03 -3.92
N LEU A 74 -14.98 -3.57 -4.09
CA LEU A 74 -14.60 -2.66 -5.18
C LEU A 74 -14.14 -3.36 -6.47
N LEU A 75 -13.61 -4.58 -6.36
CA LEU A 75 -13.17 -5.38 -7.51
C LEU A 75 -14.02 -6.63 -7.66
N ASN A 76 -14.16 -7.11 -8.89
CA ASN A 76 -14.72 -8.43 -9.19
C ASN A 76 -13.94 -9.13 -10.31
N TYR A 77 -14.13 -10.43 -10.45
CA TYR A 77 -13.48 -11.23 -11.48
C TYR A 77 -14.08 -10.95 -12.88
N THR A 78 -13.31 -11.23 -13.93
CA THR A 78 -13.76 -11.17 -15.33
C THR A 78 -14.13 -12.56 -15.86
N ALA A 79 -14.61 -12.64 -17.09
CA ALA A 79 -14.80 -13.92 -17.77
C ALA A 79 -13.50 -14.71 -17.94
N ASN A 80 -12.33 -14.04 -17.93
CA ASN A 80 -11.02 -14.67 -18.09
C ASN A 80 -10.48 -15.28 -16.79
N ALA A 81 -11.08 -14.95 -15.64
CA ALA A 81 -10.66 -15.48 -14.35
C ALA A 81 -10.94 -16.99 -14.25
N ASP A 82 -9.95 -17.71 -13.71
CA ASP A 82 -10.12 -19.11 -13.33
C ASP A 82 -11.04 -19.27 -12.12
N GLU A 83 -11.40 -20.52 -11.82
CA GLU A 83 -12.30 -20.83 -10.72
C GLU A 83 -11.71 -20.44 -9.36
N TYR A 84 -10.40 -20.55 -9.18
CA TYR A 84 -9.75 -20.18 -7.93
C TYR A 84 -9.87 -18.69 -7.64
N LEU A 85 -9.70 -17.83 -8.64
CA LEU A 85 -9.86 -16.39 -8.45
C LEU A 85 -11.33 -16.01 -8.21
N ARG A 86 -12.28 -16.71 -8.86
CA ARG A 86 -13.72 -16.54 -8.61
C ARG A 86 -14.08 -16.83 -7.16
N GLN A 87 -13.57 -17.94 -6.61
CA GLN A 87 -13.78 -18.33 -5.22
C GLN A 87 -13.33 -17.27 -4.21
N VAL A 88 -12.28 -16.48 -4.54
CA VAL A 88 -11.84 -15.37 -3.70
C VAL A 88 -12.90 -14.26 -3.63
N SER A 89 -13.52 -13.92 -4.76
CA SER A 89 -14.55 -12.87 -4.82
C SER A 89 -15.87 -13.31 -4.18
N THR A 90 -16.23 -14.59 -4.34
CA THR A 90 -17.49 -15.19 -3.87
C THR A 90 -17.37 -15.85 -2.49
N HIS A 91 -16.21 -15.75 -1.84
CA HIS A 91 -15.95 -16.32 -0.51
C HIS A 91 -16.20 -17.84 -0.41
N THR A 92 -15.99 -18.58 -1.51
CA THR A 92 -16.08 -20.05 -1.57
C THR A 92 -14.71 -20.74 -1.61
N VAL A 93 -13.66 -20.01 -1.20
CA VAL A 93 -12.26 -20.47 -1.18
C VAL A 93 -12.09 -21.83 -0.51
N THR A 94 -11.34 -22.71 -1.18
CA THR A 94 -10.89 -24.01 -0.66
C THR A 94 -9.43 -23.95 -0.19
N ALA A 95 -8.99 -24.95 0.58
CA ALA A 95 -7.64 -24.98 1.15
C ALA A 95 -6.50 -25.08 0.11
N ASP A 96 -6.81 -25.53 -1.12
CA ASP A 96 -5.84 -25.71 -2.21
C ASP A 96 -5.77 -24.51 -3.16
N ASN A 97 -6.48 -23.42 -2.85
CA ASN A 97 -6.53 -22.24 -3.71
C ASN A 97 -5.16 -21.51 -3.75
N PRO A 98 -4.51 -21.39 -4.91
CA PRO A 98 -3.16 -20.83 -5.02
C PRO A 98 -3.09 -19.32 -4.77
N TYR A 99 -4.21 -18.60 -4.91
CA TYR A 99 -4.29 -17.16 -4.64
C TYR A 99 -4.35 -16.85 -3.14
N THR A 100 -4.79 -17.81 -2.33
CA THR A 100 -4.96 -17.66 -0.88
C THR A 100 -3.98 -18.49 -0.07
N SER A 101 -2.92 -19.00 -0.69
CA SER A 101 -1.87 -19.73 0.04
C SER A 101 -1.08 -18.77 0.94
N PRO A 102 -0.88 -19.07 2.24
CA PRO A 102 -0.02 -18.29 3.13
C PRO A 102 1.47 -18.49 2.82
N ARG A 103 1.86 -19.56 2.10
CA ARG A 103 3.25 -19.97 1.88
C ARG A 103 4.16 -18.85 1.34
N PRO A 104 3.79 -18.07 0.31
CA PRO A 104 4.65 -16.99 -0.19
C PRO A 104 4.97 -15.90 0.86
N PHE A 105 4.05 -15.64 1.80
CA PHE A 105 4.31 -14.74 2.91
C PHE A 105 5.32 -15.34 3.89
N TYR A 106 5.19 -16.63 4.22
CA TYR A 106 6.13 -17.34 5.10
C TYR A 106 7.52 -17.47 4.49
N GLU A 107 7.62 -17.76 3.19
CA GLU A 107 8.91 -17.79 2.49
C GLU A 107 9.63 -16.44 2.65
N LEU A 108 8.92 -15.33 2.50
CA LEU A 108 9.51 -14.01 2.70
C LEU A 108 9.85 -13.72 4.18
N ILE A 109 8.98 -14.12 5.12
CA ILE A 109 9.25 -13.98 6.56
C ILE A 109 10.51 -14.74 6.99
N ILE A 110 10.71 -15.97 6.48
CA ILE A 110 11.90 -16.76 6.77
C ILE A 110 13.16 -16.08 6.23
N ASN A 111 13.08 -15.52 5.01
CA ASN A 111 14.17 -14.70 4.47
C ASN A 111 14.44 -13.46 5.35
N CYS A 112 13.40 -12.80 5.87
CA CYS A 112 13.57 -11.70 6.82
C CYS A 112 14.26 -12.18 8.12
N ASN A 113 13.89 -13.34 8.66
CA ASN A 113 14.50 -13.89 9.87
C ASN A 113 16.00 -14.14 9.68
N ASP A 114 16.39 -14.72 8.54
CA ASP A 114 17.80 -14.93 8.19
C ASP A 114 18.57 -13.61 8.12
N VAL A 115 18.05 -12.62 7.38
CA VAL A 115 18.70 -11.31 7.22
C VAL A 115 18.84 -10.60 8.58
N LEU A 116 17.81 -10.64 9.43
CA LEU A 116 17.85 -10.03 10.76
C LEU A 116 18.90 -10.68 11.66
N LYS A 117 19.00 -12.02 11.64
CA LYS A 117 20.04 -12.76 12.36
C LYS A 117 21.43 -12.34 11.88
N ASN A 118 21.64 -12.31 10.57
CA ASN A 118 22.94 -11.96 10.01
C ASN A 118 23.33 -10.50 10.27
N PHE A 119 22.38 -9.55 10.26
CA PHE A 119 22.68 -8.16 10.67
C PHE A 119 23.14 -8.06 12.12
N ILE A 120 22.58 -8.86 13.03
CA ILE A 120 23.04 -8.91 14.43
C ILE A 120 24.49 -9.41 14.48
N ILE A 121 24.81 -10.48 13.74
CA ILE A 121 26.18 -11.03 13.65
C ILE A 121 27.13 -9.99 13.04
N MET A 122 26.73 -9.28 11.99
CA MET A 122 27.52 -8.21 11.39
C MET A 122 27.82 -7.08 12.36
N LYS A 123 26.83 -6.63 13.15
CA LYS A 123 27.04 -5.62 14.21
C LYS A 123 28.05 -6.13 15.24
N GLN A 124 27.90 -7.37 15.72
CA GLN A 124 28.80 -7.97 16.71
C GLN A 124 30.24 -8.11 16.19
N LYS A 125 30.42 -8.35 14.90
CA LYS A 125 31.73 -8.43 14.22
C LYS A 125 32.28 -7.08 13.76
N ASN A 126 31.62 -5.97 14.06
CA ASN A 126 31.95 -4.62 13.58
C ASN A 126 31.96 -4.48 12.03
N ALA A 127 31.24 -5.35 11.32
CA ALA A 127 31.03 -5.25 9.87
C ALA A 127 29.94 -4.22 9.50
N LEU A 128 29.09 -3.85 10.46
CA LEU A 128 28.14 -2.74 10.38
C LEU A 128 28.37 -1.80 11.56
N LYS A 129 28.42 -0.50 11.28
CA LYS A 129 28.33 0.53 12.34
C LYS A 129 26.94 0.53 12.94
N GLU A 130 26.81 1.07 14.16
CA GLU A 130 25.54 1.09 14.87
C GLU A 130 24.42 1.79 14.07
N ALA A 131 24.67 2.95 13.50
CA ALA A 131 23.69 3.65 12.67
C ALA A 131 23.30 2.85 11.42
N GLU A 132 24.27 2.19 10.78
CA GLU A 132 24.05 1.37 9.58
C GLU A 132 23.19 0.13 9.91
N PHE A 133 23.49 -0.54 11.01
CA PHE A 133 22.69 -1.64 11.54
C PHE A 133 21.28 -1.17 11.89
N ASN A 134 21.15 -0.08 12.66
CA ASN A 134 19.85 0.37 13.17
C ASN A 134 18.86 0.63 12.02
N GLN A 135 19.32 1.28 10.96
CA GLN A 135 18.51 1.56 9.77
C GLN A 135 18.05 0.26 9.06
N ARG A 136 19.01 -0.59 8.66
CA ARG A 136 18.74 -1.82 7.87
C ARG A 136 17.94 -2.86 8.65
N TYR A 137 18.29 -3.06 9.92
CA TYR A 137 17.56 -3.96 10.80
C TYR A 137 16.11 -3.50 10.92
N SER A 138 15.87 -2.21 11.11
CA SER A 138 14.50 -1.68 11.28
C SER A 138 13.66 -1.80 10.01
N ASP A 139 14.27 -1.68 8.82
CA ASP A 139 13.58 -1.91 7.55
C ASP A 139 13.04 -3.34 7.44
N ILE A 140 13.90 -4.33 7.67
CA ILE A 140 13.54 -5.75 7.55
C ILE A 140 12.61 -6.17 8.70
N ALA A 141 12.86 -5.69 9.92
CA ALA A 141 12.02 -5.97 11.08
C ALA A 141 10.60 -5.43 10.89
N CYS A 142 10.47 -4.21 10.38
CA CYS A 142 9.20 -3.58 10.12
C CYS A 142 8.46 -4.28 8.96
N LEU A 143 9.16 -4.65 7.88
CA LEU A 143 8.55 -5.40 6.78
C LEU A 143 8.05 -6.78 7.24
N ARG A 144 8.83 -7.50 8.06
CA ARG A 144 8.38 -8.77 8.66
C ARG A 144 7.10 -8.60 9.48
N SER A 145 7.01 -7.51 10.25
CA SER A 145 5.83 -7.21 11.06
C SER A 145 4.61 -6.90 10.20
N PHE A 146 4.80 -6.18 9.08
CA PHE A 146 3.75 -5.95 8.08
C PHE A 146 3.26 -7.27 7.46
N LEU A 147 4.16 -8.19 7.09
CA LEU A 147 3.78 -9.50 6.53
C LEU A 147 2.94 -10.32 7.53
N TYR A 148 3.31 -10.30 8.81
CA TYR A 148 2.50 -10.93 9.86
C TYR A 148 1.15 -10.26 10.07
N LEU A 149 1.07 -8.93 9.98
CA LEU A 149 -0.21 -8.23 10.02
C LEU A 149 -1.11 -8.68 8.86
N GLN A 150 -0.58 -8.78 7.63
CA GLN A 150 -1.33 -9.30 6.48
C GLN A 150 -1.81 -10.73 6.72
N LEU A 151 -0.95 -11.60 7.25
CA LEU A 151 -1.35 -12.96 7.64
C LEU A 151 -2.49 -12.95 8.68
N GLY A 152 -2.41 -12.11 9.70
CA GLY A 152 -3.46 -12.00 10.71
C GLY A 152 -4.80 -11.49 10.17
N ILE A 153 -4.76 -10.52 9.25
CA ILE A 153 -5.94 -9.98 8.55
C ILE A 153 -6.66 -11.06 7.74
N HIS A 154 -5.90 -11.96 7.10
CA HIS A 154 -6.44 -12.94 6.16
C HIS A 154 -6.75 -14.30 6.79
N PHE A 155 -5.97 -14.75 7.77
CA PHE A 155 -6.06 -16.09 8.37
C PHE A 155 -6.45 -16.09 9.85
N GLY A 156 -6.54 -14.92 10.48
CA GLY A 156 -7.03 -14.77 11.85
C GLY A 156 -6.18 -15.54 12.85
N ASP A 157 -6.82 -16.38 13.66
CA ASP A 157 -6.15 -17.13 14.71
C ASP A 157 -5.28 -18.28 14.18
N GLU A 158 -5.28 -18.58 12.88
CA GLU A 158 -4.49 -19.67 12.29
C GLU A 158 -3.03 -19.32 12.00
N VAL A 159 -2.61 -18.07 12.21
CA VAL A 159 -1.22 -17.65 11.96
C VAL A 159 -0.25 -18.44 12.84
N ARG A 160 0.84 -18.91 12.22
CA ARG A 160 2.02 -19.47 12.89
C ARG A 160 3.09 -18.40 13.06
N TYR A 161 3.56 -18.14 14.28
CA TYR A 161 4.53 -17.07 14.54
C TYR A 161 5.94 -17.64 14.68
N VAL A 162 6.77 -17.38 13.67
CA VAL A 162 8.15 -17.88 13.55
C VAL A 162 9.13 -16.73 13.36
N THR A 163 10.06 -16.59 14.31
CA THR A 163 11.08 -15.53 14.28
C THR A 163 12.50 -16.04 14.13
N ASP A 164 12.70 -17.35 14.28
CA ASP A 164 14.01 -17.98 14.16
C ASP A 164 14.42 -18.10 12.69
N ALA A 165 15.72 -18.00 12.43
CA ALA A 165 16.30 -18.36 11.14
C ALA A 165 16.34 -19.89 11.06
N LEU A 166 15.54 -20.47 10.16
CA LEU A 166 15.47 -21.91 9.96
C LEU A 166 16.64 -22.33 9.06
N GLU A 167 17.70 -22.90 9.64
CA GLU A 167 18.95 -23.19 8.94
C GLU A 167 18.92 -24.52 8.17
N ASN A 168 18.07 -25.46 8.57
CA ASN A 168 17.97 -26.77 7.94
C ASN A 168 16.60 -26.99 7.29
N VAL A 169 16.58 -27.73 6.18
CA VAL A 169 15.33 -28.16 5.52
C VAL A 169 14.44 -28.97 6.46
N SER A 170 15.02 -29.71 7.41
CA SER A 170 14.28 -30.42 8.46
C SER A 170 13.48 -29.50 9.38
N ASP A 171 13.96 -28.29 9.62
CA ASP A 171 13.33 -27.32 10.53
C ASP A 171 12.04 -26.77 9.92
N ILE A 172 11.99 -26.64 8.59
CA ILE A 172 10.80 -26.24 7.83
C ILE A 172 9.65 -27.24 8.04
N ASN A 173 9.97 -28.53 8.20
CA ASN A 173 8.98 -29.59 8.37
C ASN A 173 8.64 -29.88 9.84
N ASN A 174 9.20 -29.14 10.80
CA ASN A 174 8.96 -29.36 12.22
C ASN A 174 7.83 -28.47 12.74
N PRO A 175 6.61 -28.98 12.99
CA PRO A 175 5.47 -28.16 13.41
C PRO A 175 5.68 -27.44 14.75
N ALA A 176 6.59 -27.94 15.61
CA ALA A 176 6.90 -27.30 16.89
C ALA A 176 7.56 -25.93 16.73
N LEU A 177 8.23 -25.68 15.59
CA LEU A 177 8.85 -24.39 15.25
C LEU A 177 7.85 -23.39 14.63
N PHE A 178 6.60 -23.81 14.42
CA PHE A 178 5.52 -23.00 13.85
C PHE A 178 4.36 -22.87 14.85
N PRO A 179 4.58 -22.27 16.03
CA PRO A 179 3.53 -22.16 17.04
C PRO A 179 2.39 -21.25 16.56
N LYS A 180 1.15 -21.70 16.77
CA LYS A 180 -0.05 -20.93 16.47
C LYS A 180 -0.20 -19.77 17.45
N ILE A 181 -0.59 -18.59 16.96
CA ILE A 181 -0.88 -17.41 17.77
C ILE A 181 -2.25 -16.84 17.40
N LYS A 182 -3.04 -16.44 18.41
CA LYS A 182 -4.30 -15.75 18.18
C LYS A 182 -4.05 -14.36 17.60
N PHE A 183 -4.94 -13.87 16.75
CA PHE A 183 -4.70 -12.60 16.05
C PHE A 183 -4.55 -11.42 17.03
N ASP A 184 -5.35 -11.38 18.09
CA ASP A 184 -5.23 -10.33 19.11
C ASP A 184 -3.87 -10.34 19.84
N ALA A 185 -3.36 -11.53 20.19
CA ALA A 185 -2.04 -11.70 20.81
C ALA A 185 -0.89 -11.45 19.82
N LEU A 186 -1.11 -11.75 18.53
CA LEU A 186 -0.19 -11.40 17.46
C LEU A 186 -0.04 -9.88 17.37
N LEU A 187 -1.14 -9.11 17.43
CA LEU A 187 -1.06 -7.64 17.44
C LEU A 187 -0.19 -7.12 18.58
N ASP A 188 -0.34 -7.63 19.80
CA ASP A 188 0.51 -7.23 20.94
C ASP A 188 1.98 -7.55 20.69
N THR A 189 2.26 -8.73 20.13
CA THR A 189 3.61 -9.17 19.79
C THR A 189 4.23 -8.28 18.71
N LEU A 190 3.48 -7.95 17.65
CA LEU A 190 3.92 -7.08 16.57
C LEU A 190 4.14 -5.64 17.05
N ILE A 191 3.26 -5.12 17.92
CA ILE A 191 3.42 -3.79 18.53
C ILE A 191 4.71 -3.76 19.35
N ASN A 192 4.88 -4.68 20.29
CA ASN A 192 6.05 -4.71 21.17
C ASN A 192 7.35 -4.83 20.37
N PHE A 193 7.38 -5.70 19.35
CA PHE A 193 8.54 -5.86 18.49
C PHE A 193 8.83 -4.61 17.64
N THR A 194 7.81 -4.03 17.00
CA THR A 194 7.96 -2.85 16.13
C THR A 194 8.30 -1.59 16.94
N GLU A 195 7.78 -1.46 18.15
CA GLU A 195 8.14 -0.39 19.09
C GLU A 195 9.62 -0.46 19.49
N ALA A 196 10.17 -1.67 19.64
CA ALA A 196 11.56 -1.88 20.06
C ALA A 196 12.59 -1.65 18.94
N ILE A 197 12.18 -1.46 17.68
CA ILE A 197 13.14 -1.28 16.59
C ILE A 197 13.98 0.00 16.77
N PRO A 198 15.28 -0.04 16.47
CA PRO A 198 16.21 1.02 16.83
C PRO A 198 16.13 2.26 15.92
N PHE A 199 15.44 2.20 14.79
CA PHE A 199 15.31 3.33 13.85
C PHE A 199 13.91 3.39 13.23
N LYS A 200 13.27 4.56 13.28
CA LYS A 200 11.87 4.75 12.81
C LYS A 200 11.70 5.90 11.83
N ASP A 201 12.74 6.70 11.61
CA ASP A 201 12.69 7.89 10.77
C ASP A 201 13.02 7.58 9.31
N GLN A 202 12.93 8.60 8.46
CA GLN A 202 13.40 8.52 7.09
C GLN A 202 14.92 8.45 7.06
N TYR A 203 15.47 7.79 6.04
CA TYR A 203 16.92 7.71 5.87
C TYR A 203 17.54 9.11 5.76
N PRO A 204 18.60 9.41 6.53
CA PRO A 204 19.36 10.64 6.34
C PRO A 204 19.96 10.74 4.94
N THR A 205 20.21 11.97 4.48
CA THR A 205 20.95 12.20 3.23
C THR A 205 22.35 11.59 3.32
N GLY A 206 22.79 10.93 2.25
CA GLY A 206 24.14 10.37 2.13
C GLY A 206 24.31 8.96 2.72
N THR A 207 23.26 8.33 3.26
CA THR A 207 23.31 6.90 3.60
C THR A 207 23.31 6.04 2.34
N THR A 208 23.98 4.89 2.35
CA THR A 208 24.15 4.04 1.15
C THR A 208 22.85 3.39 0.64
N LEU A 209 21.77 3.39 1.42
CA LEU A 209 20.42 3.00 0.98
C LEU A 209 19.53 4.17 0.56
N ASN A 210 19.95 5.41 0.75
CA ASN A 210 19.26 6.60 0.26
C ASN A 210 19.93 7.08 -1.02
N ILE A 211 19.62 6.40 -2.11
CA ILE A 211 20.24 6.56 -3.42
C ILE A 211 19.17 6.74 -4.50
N VAL A 212 19.63 6.96 -5.73
CA VAL A 212 18.78 6.94 -6.92
C VAL A 212 19.17 5.72 -7.75
N LEU A 213 18.23 4.80 -7.94
CA LEU A 213 18.36 3.60 -8.75
C LEU A 213 17.52 3.77 -10.03
N ASP A 214 18.16 3.87 -11.20
CA ASP A 214 17.48 4.09 -12.49
C ASP A 214 16.43 5.22 -12.44
N ALA A 215 16.84 6.40 -11.95
CA ALA A 215 16.01 7.58 -11.71
C ALA A 215 14.95 7.45 -10.58
N ALA A 216 14.77 6.28 -9.98
CA ALA A 216 13.88 6.07 -8.84
C ALA A 216 14.62 6.28 -7.50
N PRO A 217 14.20 7.25 -6.67
CA PRO A 217 14.78 7.44 -5.36
C PRO A 217 14.27 6.34 -4.41
N THR A 218 15.19 5.72 -3.67
CA THR A 218 14.90 4.57 -2.82
C THR A 218 14.23 4.94 -1.49
N ASN A 219 14.21 6.23 -1.13
CA ASN A 219 13.59 6.73 0.11
C ASN A 219 12.09 6.34 0.23
N ASN A 220 11.38 6.17 -0.88
CA ASN A 220 9.99 5.73 -0.90
C ASN A 220 9.80 4.20 -1.00
N PHE A 221 10.89 3.42 -1.16
CA PHE A 221 10.80 1.96 -1.35
C PHE A 221 10.56 1.25 -0.02
N PHE A 222 11.16 1.77 1.04
CA PHE A 222 11.16 1.12 2.34
C PHE A 222 9.89 1.45 3.12
N ILE A 223 9.37 0.47 3.83
CA ILE A 223 8.19 0.62 4.68
C ILE A 223 8.38 1.79 5.65
N ASN A 224 7.33 2.61 5.80
CA ASN A 224 7.31 3.66 6.82
C ASN A 224 6.91 3.08 8.18
N LYS A 225 7.85 3.09 9.12
CA LYS A 225 7.75 2.39 10.41
C LYS A 225 6.66 2.98 11.28
N LYS A 226 6.52 4.30 11.22
CA LYS A 226 5.50 5.06 11.95
C LYS A 226 4.11 4.80 11.36
N CYS A 227 3.95 4.71 10.04
CA CYS A 227 2.68 4.27 9.46
C CYS A 227 2.28 2.87 9.94
N LEU A 228 3.20 1.89 9.92
CA LEU A 228 2.90 0.54 10.41
C LEU A 228 2.53 0.52 11.90
N LEU A 229 3.26 1.25 12.75
CA LEU A 229 2.91 1.36 14.17
C LEU A 229 1.52 1.98 14.34
N GLY A 230 1.20 3.03 13.57
CA GLY A 230 -0.12 3.61 13.50
C GLY A 230 -1.19 2.57 13.18
N ASP A 231 -0.96 1.74 12.17
CA ASP A 231 -1.88 0.66 11.75
C ASP A 231 -2.03 -0.41 12.82
N LEU A 232 -0.93 -0.88 13.43
CA LEU A 232 -0.96 -1.90 14.48
C LEU A 232 -1.78 -1.43 15.69
N TYR A 233 -1.57 -0.21 16.16
CA TYR A 233 -2.37 0.36 17.24
C TYR A 233 -3.82 0.61 16.82
N LEU A 234 -4.07 0.98 15.56
CA LEU A 234 -5.42 1.14 15.02
C LEU A 234 -6.19 -0.19 15.03
N TRP A 235 -5.53 -1.29 14.67
CA TRP A 235 -6.06 -2.65 14.75
C TRP A 235 -6.32 -3.09 16.20
N LYS A 236 -5.40 -2.76 17.12
CA LYS A 236 -5.56 -3.06 18.55
C LYS A 236 -6.62 -2.20 19.24
N GLY A 237 -7.05 -1.09 18.62
CA GLY A 237 -8.03 -0.17 19.16
C GLY A 237 -7.46 0.86 20.13
N ASN A 238 -6.14 1.08 20.13
CA ASN A 238 -5.51 2.18 20.86
C ASN A 238 -5.37 3.40 19.94
N TYR A 239 -6.46 4.16 19.83
CA TYR A 239 -6.57 5.23 18.83
C TYR A 239 -5.64 6.41 19.12
N THR A 240 -5.41 6.77 20.39
CA THR A 240 -4.48 7.86 20.73
C THR A 240 -3.04 7.53 20.31
N LYS A 241 -2.55 6.32 20.57
CA LYS A 241 -1.22 5.88 20.11
C LYS A 241 -1.16 5.78 18.59
N SER A 242 -2.21 5.24 17.97
CA SER A 242 -2.33 5.18 16.51
C SER A 242 -2.20 6.57 15.87
N ALA A 243 -3.02 7.52 16.35
CA ALA A 243 -3.01 8.91 15.91
C ALA A 243 -1.65 9.57 16.16
N THR A 244 -0.96 9.25 17.25
CA THR A 244 0.37 9.81 17.56
C THR A 244 1.39 9.44 16.49
N TYR A 245 1.42 8.18 16.06
CA TYR A 245 2.34 7.74 15.01
C TYR A 245 2.01 8.32 13.65
N TYR A 246 0.73 8.35 13.27
CA TYR A 246 0.32 9.00 12.02
C TYR A 246 0.64 10.51 12.03
N ARG A 247 0.41 11.18 13.17
CA ARG A 247 0.72 12.61 13.35
C ARG A 247 2.21 12.89 13.14
N GLN A 248 3.10 12.03 13.66
CA GLN A 248 4.54 12.18 13.44
C GLN A 248 4.94 12.09 11.96
N VAL A 249 4.22 11.27 11.17
CA VAL A 249 4.43 11.23 9.71
C VAL A 249 3.92 12.51 9.07
N MET A 250 2.71 12.94 9.40
CA MET A 250 2.13 14.19 8.86
C MET A 250 2.94 15.45 9.20
N GLU A 251 3.69 15.44 10.31
CA GLU A 251 4.56 16.54 10.76
C GLU A 251 5.98 16.47 10.23
N TYR A 252 6.30 15.49 9.38
CA TYR A 252 7.67 15.24 8.90
C TYR A 252 8.39 16.50 8.41
N ALA A 253 7.68 17.39 7.71
CA ALA A 253 8.25 18.62 7.15
C ALA A 253 7.92 19.89 7.95
N SER A 254 7.28 19.82 9.13
CA SER A 254 6.82 21.03 9.84
C SER A 254 7.96 21.96 10.28
N PHE A 255 9.20 21.46 10.31
CA PHE A 255 10.42 22.23 10.58
C PHE A 255 11.30 22.43 9.33
N ASP A 256 10.80 22.13 8.13
CA ASP A 256 11.52 22.36 6.88
C ASP A 256 11.64 23.88 6.61
N ASN A 257 12.82 24.31 6.14
CA ASN A 257 13.09 25.69 5.77
C ASN A 257 12.30 26.12 4.52
N SER A 258 11.97 25.17 3.64
CA SER A 258 11.05 25.38 2.51
C SER A 258 9.62 25.47 3.03
N LEU A 259 9.07 26.69 3.02
CA LEU A 259 7.67 26.94 3.35
C LEU A 259 6.73 26.04 2.54
N GLU A 260 7.04 25.81 1.27
CA GLU A 260 6.23 24.94 0.42
C GLU A 260 6.17 23.51 0.96
N ASN A 261 7.31 22.91 1.33
CA ASN A 261 7.33 21.57 1.94
C ASN A 261 6.64 21.56 3.29
N ARG A 262 6.94 22.56 4.13
CA ARG A 262 6.36 22.72 5.47
C ARG A 262 4.84 22.67 5.45
N TYR A 263 4.21 23.27 4.44
CA TYR A 263 2.76 23.35 4.34
C TYR A 263 2.09 22.20 3.58
N THR A 264 2.85 21.39 2.83
CA THR A 264 2.25 20.46 1.86
C THR A 264 2.68 19.00 1.98
N GLN A 265 3.86 18.72 2.53
CA GLN A 265 4.40 17.36 2.60
C GLN A 265 3.52 16.48 3.49
N TRP A 266 2.77 15.56 2.87
CA TRP A 266 1.84 14.63 3.54
C TRP A 266 0.75 15.31 4.40
N LYS A 267 0.28 16.50 3.99
CA LYS A 267 -0.79 17.26 4.69
C LYS A 267 -2.11 17.40 3.92
N VAL A 268 -2.26 16.76 2.75
CA VAL A 268 -3.43 16.87 1.83
C VAL A 268 -3.87 18.33 1.71
N GLY A 269 -3.03 19.11 1.04
CA GLY A 269 -3.20 20.54 0.88
C GLY A 269 -2.94 21.02 -0.54
N TRP A 270 -3.11 22.32 -0.75
CA TRP A 270 -2.73 22.98 -2.00
C TRP A 270 -1.27 23.39 -2.00
N GLY A 271 -0.67 23.38 -3.19
CA GLY A 271 0.71 23.77 -3.41
C GLY A 271 0.88 24.54 -4.71
N GLY A 272 1.98 25.29 -4.80
CA GLY A 272 2.28 26.12 -5.97
C GLY A 272 3.01 25.38 -7.09
N ASN A 273 3.60 24.22 -6.81
CA ASN A 273 4.45 23.48 -7.75
C ASN A 273 3.98 22.04 -8.05
N PHE A 274 2.78 21.66 -7.60
CA PHE A 274 2.16 20.38 -7.94
C PHE A 274 0.63 20.53 -7.98
N ASN A 275 -0.01 19.66 -8.76
CA ASN A 275 -1.46 19.61 -8.87
C ASN A 275 -1.93 18.15 -8.73
N HIS A 276 -2.58 17.85 -7.61
CA HIS A 276 -3.21 16.55 -7.33
C HIS A 276 -4.73 16.72 -7.16
N TYR A 277 -5.34 17.61 -7.95
CA TYR A 277 -6.76 17.92 -7.87
C TYR A 277 -7.51 17.26 -9.01
N ILE A 278 -8.77 16.94 -8.76
CA ILE A 278 -9.73 16.86 -9.86
C ILE A 278 -9.99 18.29 -10.34
N SER A 279 -9.79 18.53 -11.63
CA SER A 279 -10.01 19.85 -12.22
C SER A 279 -10.53 19.74 -13.65
N TYR A 280 -11.15 20.82 -14.09
CA TYR A 280 -11.71 20.99 -15.43
C TYR A 280 -11.12 22.26 -16.02
N THR A 281 -10.73 22.26 -17.30
CA THR A 281 -10.20 23.48 -17.93
C THR A 281 -11.29 24.55 -18.08
N ARG A 282 -12.57 24.14 -18.13
CA ARG A 282 -13.73 25.01 -17.95
C ARG A 282 -14.59 24.48 -16.80
N GLY A 283 -14.77 25.28 -15.75
CA GLY A 283 -15.61 24.91 -14.62
C GLY A 283 -17.04 24.54 -15.06
N GLY A 284 -17.59 23.47 -14.52
CA GLY A 284 -18.96 23.01 -14.82
C GLY A 284 -19.13 22.29 -16.16
N ASP A 285 -18.07 22.20 -16.98
CA ASP A 285 -18.09 21.51 -18.26
C ASP A 285 -17.39 20.14 -18.16
N ALA A 286 -18.19 19.09 -18.05
CA ALA A 286 -17.77 17.70 -17.97
C ALA A 286 -16.80 17.27 -19.08
N SER A 287 -16.92 17.85 -20.29
CA SER A 287 -16.07 17.51 -21.44
C SER A 287 -14.62 17.97 -21.29
N THR A 288 -14.35 18.81 -20.30
CA THR A 288 -13.05 19.45 -20.09
C THR A 288 -12.26 18.91 -18.90
N LEU A 289 -12.62 17.72 -18.41
CA LEU A 289 -11.88 17.05 -17.35
C LEU A 289 -10.39 16.99 -17.70
N ASN A 290 -9.55 17.50 -16.80
CA ASN A 290 -8.12 17.54 -17.01
C ASN A 290 -7.52 16.14 -16.85
N MET A 291 -7.15 15.53 -17.96
CA MET A 291 -6.46 14.24 -18.00
C MET A 291 -4.94 14.39 -18.19
N ALA A 292 -4.43 15.57 -18.55
CA ALA A 292 -3.00 15.79 -18.76
C ALA A 292 -2.27 16.11 -17.46
N ASP A 293 -2.93 16.84 -16.55
CA ASP A 293 -2.45 17.25 -15.23
C ASP A 293 -3.48 16.91 -14.14
N GLY A 294 -3.15 17.12 -12.87
CA GLY A 294 -4.06 16.90 -11.75
C GLY A 294 -4.08 15.45 -11.25
N TRP A 295 -5.25 15.01 -10.77
CA TRP A 295 -5.48 13.75 -10.06
C TRP A 295 -4.86 12.53 -10.77
N ARG A 296 -5.05 12.43 -12.08
CA ARG A 296 -4.56 11.30 -12.89
C ARG A 296 -3.04 11.16 -12.81
N THR A 297 -2.31 12.28 -12.74
CA THR A 297 -0.83 12.28 -12.74
C THR A 297 -0.25 11.53 -11.55
N ILE A 298 -0.95 11.48 -10.41
CA ILE A 298 -0.54 10.72 -9.22
C ILE A 298 -0.06 9.30 -9.58
N PHE A 299 -0.71 8.69 -10.58
CA PHE A 299 -0.53 7.29 -10.97
C PHE A 299 0.40 7.06 -12.17
N ASN A 300 1.09 8.08 -12.68
CA ASN A 300 2.20 7.91 -13.64
C ASN A 300 3.24 9.04 -13.59
N ARG A 301 3.27 9.82 -12.50
CA ARG A 301 4.21 10.91 -12.35
C ARG A 301 5.64 10.37 -12.31
N PRO A 302 6.61 11.08 -12.93
CA PRO A 302 8.02 10.91 -12.61
C PRO A 302 8.29 11.15 -11.12
N TYR A 303 9.48 10.78 -10.64
CA TYR A 303 9.90 10.99 -9.24
C TYR A 303 10.27 12.44 -8.95
N ASP A 304 9.30 13.35 -9.12
CA ASP A 304 9.43 14.77 -8.84
C ASP A 304 8.89 15.13 -7.45
N VAL A 305 8.82 16.43 -7.16
CA VAL A 305 8.32 16.96 -5.89
C VAL A 305 6.82 16.70 -5.68
N GLY A 306 6.04 16.45 -6.73
CA GLY A 306 4.65 16.01 -6.60
C GLY A 306 4.60 14.57 -6.10
N TYR A 307 5.41 13.69 -6.71
CA TYR A 307 5.49 12.29 -6.31
C TYR A 307 5.79 12.12 -4.81
N THR A 308 6.82 12.80 -4.31
CA THR A 308 7.24 12.67 -2.90
C THR A 308 6.21 13.22 -1.91
N ARG A 309 5.36 14.17 -2.32
CA ARG A 309 4.28 14.72 -1.49
C ARG A 309 3.06 13.81 -1.40
N GLU A 310 2.83 12.97 -2.39
CA GLU A 310 1.71 12.01 -2.37
C GLU A 310 2.13 10.70 -1.73
N TRP A 311 3.22 10.09 -2.21
CA TRP A 311 3.62 8.74 -1.86
C TRP A 311 4.47 8.72 -0.59
N VAL A 312 4.07 7.85 0.34
CA VAL A 312 4.83 7.55 1.56
C VAL A 312 5.62 6.25 1.35
N TRP A 313 4.99 5.25 0.75
CA TRP A 313 5.57 3.95 0.45
C TRP A 313 5.04 3.44 -0.90
N ALA A 314 5.95 3.23 -1.85
CA ALA A 314 5.64 2.70 -3.18
C ALA A 314 6.88 2.05 -3.78
N LEU A 315 6.68 0.96 -4.54
CA LEU A 315 7.76 0.18 -5.14
C LEU A 315 7.66 0.23 -6.67
N PRO A 316 8.74 0.55 -7.39
CA PRO A 316 8.67 0.66 -8.83
C PRO A 316 8.90 -0.68 -9.53
N TYR A 317 8.23 -0.86 -10.66
CA TYR A 317 8.57 -1.88 -11.65
C TYR A 317 9.20 -1.21 -12.86
N ASP A 318 10.37 -1.70 -13.23
CA ASP A 318 11.04 -1.34 -14.48
C ASP A 318 11.39 -2.64 -15.20
N SER A 319 11.14 -2.67 -16.52
CA SER A 319 11.29 -3.83 -17.38
C SER A 319 12.73 -4.36 -17.48
N LYS A 320 13.71 -3.57 -17.04
CA LYS A 320 15.12 -3.97 -16.93
C LYS A 320 15.36 -4.93 -15.76
N PHE A 321 14.46 -5.00 -14.79
CA PHE A 321 14.63 -5.76 -13.56
C PHE A 321 13.52 -6.80 -13.37
N LYS A 322 13.82 -7.82 -12.58
CA LYS A 322 12.83 -8.77 -12.07
C LYS A 322 12.44 -8.38 -10.64
N PRO A 323 11.20 -8.71 -10.19
CA PRO A 323 10.13 -9.35 -10.94
C PRO A 323 9.46 -8.41 -11.95
N GLU A 324 8.83 -8.99 -12.98
CA GLU A 324 7.95 -8.24 -13.89
C GLU A 324 6.69 -7.79 -13.16
N ASN A 325 6.10 -6.64 -13.56
CA ASN A 325 4.91 -6.09 -12.92
C ASN A 325 3.69 -7.03 -13.07
N PRO A 326 3.25 -7.71 -11.99
CA PRO A 326 2.15 -8.67 -12.09
C PRO A 326 0.79 -7.96 -12.18
N LEU A 327 0.72 -6.65 -11.89
CA LEU A 327 -0.53 -5.88 -11.93
C LEU A 327 -0.98 -5.58 -13.37
N ILE A 328 -0.05 -5.57 -14.34
CA ILE A 328 -0.42 -5.49 -15.76
C ILE A 328 -1.14 -6.77 -16.19
N LYS A 329 -0.63 -7.94 -15.78
CA LYS A 329 -1.29 -9.22 -16.01
C LYS A 329 -2.70 -9.23 -15.41
N LEU A 330 -2.84 -8.73 -14.17
CA LEU A 330 -4.09 -8.72 -13.44
C LEU A 330 -5.18 -7.83 -14.10
N PHE A 331 -4.82 -6.62 -14.54
CA PHE A 331 -5.78 -5.58 -14.92
C PHE A 331 -5.82 -5.20 -16.40
N SER A 332 -4.79 -5.48 -17.21
CA SER A 332 -4.76 -5.00 -18.60
C SER A 332 -5.40 -6.01 -19.57
N PRO A 333 -6.34 -5.60 -20.44
CA PRO A 333 -6.85 -6.44 -21.54
C PRO A 333 -5.94 -6.49 -22.75
N ILE A 334 -4.91 -5.63 -22.82
CA ILE A 334 -3.93 -5.61 -23.90
C ILE A 334 -2.57 -5.94 -23.29
N GLY A 335 -1.99 -7.08 -23.68
CA GLY A 335 -0.72 -7.55 -23.12
C GLY A 335 -0.78 -7.99 -21.64
N GLY A 336 -1.97 -8.06 -21.04
CA GLY A 336 -2.23 -8.74 -19.78
C GLY A 336 -3.37 -9.75 -19.96
N ASP A 337 -3.78 -10.38 -18.87
CA ASP A 337 -4.81 -11.43 -18.90
C ASP A 337 -6.21 -10.90 -18.54
N TYR A 338 -6.28 -9.65 -18.03
CA TYR A 338 -7.52 -8.99 -17.60
C TYR A 338 -8.38 -9.90 -16.73
N LEU A 339 -7.85 -10.32 -15.58
CA LEU A 339 -8.49 -11.27 -14.68
C LEU A 339 -9.46 -10.60 -13.71
N VAL A 340 -9.23 -9.32 -13.41
CA VAL A 340 -9.99 -8.54 -12.42
C VAL A 340 -10.42 -7.21 -13.01
N LYS A 341 -11.66 -6.81 -12.73
CA LYS A 341 -12.32 -5.59 -13.17
C LYS A 341 -12.88 -4.80 -11.97
N PRO A 342 -13.17 -3.50 -12.11
CA PRO A 342 -13.93 -2.80 -11.07
C PRO A 342 -15.34 -3.39 -10.98
N SER A 343 -15.89 -3.43 -9.77
CA SER A 343 -17.28 -3.83 -9.54
C SER A 343 -18.25 -2.73 -9.98
N GLN A 344 -19.49 -3.11 -10.26
CA GLN A 344 -20.55 -2.14 -10.50
C GLN A 344 -20.84 -1.30 -9.24
N GLU A 345 -20.62 -1.83 -8.04
CA GLU A 345 -20.81 -1.12 -6.77
C GLU A 345 -19.96 0.17 -6.69
N ILE A 346 -18.67 0.11 -7.03
CA ILE A 346 -17.81 1.30 -6.98
C ILE A 346 -18.10 2.27 -8.13
N ILE A 347 -18.47 1.76 -9.31
CA ILE A 347 -18.89 2.59 -10.45
C ILE A 347 -20.14 3.39 -10.07
N ASP A 348 -21.15 2.75 -9.50
CA ASP A 348 -22.35 3.40 -9.01
C ASP A 348 -22.02 4.41 -7.91
N ASN A 349 -21.11 4.09 -6.99
CA ASN A 349 -20.74 4.99 -5.91
C ASN A 349 -20.17 6.31 -6.44
N TRP A 350 -19.27 6.27 -7.42
CA TRP A 350 -18.78 7.48 -8.10
C TRP A 350 -19.89 8.22 -8.86
N ASN A 351 -20.75 7.49 -9.58
CA ASN A 351 -21.86 8.08 -10.35
C ASN A 351 -22.93 8.72 -9.47
N ASN A 352 -23.06 8.29 -8.20
CA ASN A 352 -24.01 8.85 -7.24
C ASN A 352 -23.45 10.06 -6.46
N GLN A 353 -22.23 10.53 -6.77
CA GLN A 353 -21.68 11.76 -6.20
C GLN A 353 -22.05 12.98 -7.05
N GLN A 354 -21.70 14.17 -6.57
CA GLN A 354 -21.91 15.43 -7.28
C GLN A 354 -20.70 16.36 -7.09
N GLN A 355 -20.11 16.83 -8.18
CA GLN A 355 -19.13 17.91 -8.14
C GLN A 355 -19.76 19.20 -7.59
N ASN A 356 -18.97 20.00 -6.90
CA ASN A 356 -19.36 21.33 -6.45
C ASN A 356 -19.95 22.13 -7.63
N PRO A 357 -21.22 22.58 -7.54
CA PRO A 357 -21.83 23.36 -8.59
C PRO A 357 -21.09 24.67 -8.81
N ILE A 358 -21.01 25.10 -10.07
CA ILE A 358 -20.38 26.36 -10.47
C ILE A 358 -21.45 27.24 -11.11
N THR A 359 -21.47 28.52 -10.74
CA THR A 359 -22.37 29.52 -11.34
C THR A 359 -21.65 30.27 -12.45
N ILE A 360 -22.16 30.16 -13.67
CA ILE A 360 -21.62 30.84 -14.85
C ILE A 360 -22.77 31.61 -15.50
N ALA A 361 -22.60 32.92 -15.67
CA ALA A 361 -23.60 33.81 -16.27
C ALA A 361 -25.02 33.65 -15.68
N GLY A 362 -25.12 33.45 -14.36
CA GLY A 362 -26.39 33.31 -13.64
C GLY A 362 -27.00 31.90 -13.63
N SER A 363 -26.41 30.93 -14.35
CA SER A 363 -26.81 29.52 -14.31
C SER A 363 -25.87 28.70 -13.42
N THR A 364 -26.42 27.99 -12.43
CA THR A 364 -25.67 27.05 -11.59
C THR A 364 -25.74 25.66 -12.20
N THR A 365 -24.59 25.12 -12.60
CA THR A 365 -24.47 23.78 -13.19
C THR A 365 -23.58 22.92 -12.31
N GLY A 366 -24.05 21.73 -11.95
CA GLY A 366 -23.27 20.70 -11.26
C GLY A 366 -23.01 19.51 -12.17
N ILE A 367 -21.83 18.90 -12.05
CA ILE A 367 -21.51 17.66 -12.75
C ILE A 367 -21.96 16.50 -11.84
N PRO A 368 -22.93 15.66 -12.25
CA PRO A 368 -23.61 14.70 -11.36
C PRO A 368 -22.83 13.38 -11.25
N TYR A 369 -21.54 13.45 -10.95
CA TYR A 369 -20.69 12.30 -10.62
C TYR A 369 -19.36 12.77 -9.99
N ASP A 370 -18.61 11.83 -9.43
CA ASP A 370 -17.21 12.00 -9.02
C ASP A 370 -16.25 11.62 -10.15
N ALA A 371 -15.47 12.59 -10.63
CA ALA A 371 -14.57 12.36 -11.76
C ALA A 371 -13.36 11.46 -11.44
N ARG A 372 -13.10 11.13 -10.16
CA ARG A 372 -12.14 10.08 -9.81
C ARG A 372 -12.52 8.75 -10.44
N GLY A 373 -13.81 8.49 -10.68
CA GLY A 373 -14.26 7.27 -11.36
C GLY A 373 -13.76 7.18 -12.81
N LEU A 374 -13.82 8.28 -13.57
CA LEU A 374 -13.37 8.34 -14.97
C LEU A 374 -11.84 8.23 -15.13
N ILE A 375 -11.10 8.49 -14.06
CA ILE A 375 -9.64 8.35 -13.99
C ILE A 375 -9.25 6.97 -13.44
N SER A 376 -9.98 6.48 -12.44
CA SER A 376 -9.67 5.19 -11.83
C SER A 376 -10.08 4.02 -12.72
N VAL A 377 -11.10 4.22 -13.56
CA VAL A 377 -11.67 3.22 -14.47
C VAL A 377 -11.81 3.79 -15.87
N ARG A 378 -11.44 3.00 -16.89
CA ARG A 378 -11.68 3.34 -18.30
C ARG A 378 -12.24 2.19 -19.09
N ASN A 379 -13.03 2.51 -20.11
CA ASN A 379 -13.54 1.51 -21.04
C ASN A 379 -12.50 1.29 -22.16
N ILE A 380 -11.95 0.07 -22.25
CA ILE A 380 -10.99 -0.34 -23.28
C ILE A 380 -11.56 -1.57 -23.97
N GLY A 381 -11.87 -1.48 -25.27
CA GLY A 381 -12.44 -2.59 -26.03
C GLY A 381 -13.80 -3.08 -25.51
N GLY A 382 -14.61 -2.19 -24.92
CA GLY A 382 -15.90 -2.54 -24.31
C GLY A 382 -15.81 -3.08 -22.88
N GLN A 383 -14.61 -3.17 -22.30
CA GLN A 383 -14.37 -3.70 -20.96
C GLN A 383 -14.01 -2.57 -19.97
N PRO A 384 -14.58 -2.53 -18.75
CA PRO A 384 -14.18 -1.59 -17.71
C PRO A 384 -12.85 -2.02 -17.08
N VAL A 385 -11.83 -1.17 -17.15
CA VAL A 385 -10.45 -1.47 -16.76
C VAL A 385 -9.99 -0.55 -15.63
N VAL A 386 -9.40 -1.13 -14.59
CA VAL A 386 -8.72 -0.38 -13.52
C VAL A 386 -7.44 0.24 -14.07
N MET A 387 -7.34 1.57 -14.06
CA MET A 387 -6.24 2.29 -14.72
C MET A 387 -5.11 2.74 -13.77
N LYS A 388 -5.33 2.78 -12.46
CA LYS A 388 -4.32 3.29 -11.50
C LYS A 388 -2.97 2.60 -11.66
N TYR A 389 -2.95 1.27 -11.86
CA TYR A 389 -1.72 0.50 -12.07
C TYR A 389 -1.23 0.46 -13.53
N LEU A 390 -2.00 1.01 -14.47
CA LEU A 390 -1.76 0.88 -15.90
C LEU A 390 -1.33 2.18 -16.56
N TYR A 391 -1.34 3.33 -15.90
CA TYR A 391 -1.00 4.60 -16.55
C TYR A 391 0.47 4.75 -16.98
N ASP A 392 1.37 3.95 -16.42
CA ASP A 392 2.76 3.82 -16.90
C ASP A 392 2.87 2.85 -18.11
N TYR A 393 1.86 2.02 -18.35
CA TYR A 393 1.84 1.00 -19.41
C TYR A 393 0.93 1.37 -20.59
N ILE A 394 -0.31 1.77 -20.32
CA ILE A 394 -1.35 2.20 -21.28
C ILE A 394 -1.39 3.73 -21.34
N ASN A 395 -1.24 4.26 -22.55
CA ASN A 395 -1.36 5.69 -22.79
C ASN A 395 -2.81 6.17 -22.60
N TYR A 396 -2.99 7.19 -21.77
CA TYR A 396 -4.33 7.68 -21.46
C TYR A 396 -5.04 8.35 -22.64
N ALA A 397 -4.33 8.92 -23.62
CA ALA A 397 -4.96 9.54 -24.77
C ALA A 397 -5.44 8.49 -25.79
N THR A 398 -4.67 7.41 -25.98
CA THR A 398 -4.92 6.46 -27.07
C THR A 398 -5.48 5.10 -26.63
N ASN A 399 -5.52 4.79 -25.32
CA ASN A 399 -5.96 3.50 -24.77
C ASN A 399 -5.15 2.29 -25.26
N VAL A 400 -3.93 2.50 -25.75
CA VAL A 400 -3.02 1.43 -26.17
C VAL A 400 -1.74 1.42 -25.34
N PRO A 401 -1.05 0.28 -25.22
CA PRO A 401 0.25 0.24 -24.56
C PRO A 401 1.25 1.18 -25.21
N VAL A 402 2.02 1.91 -24.39
CA VAL A 402 3.13 2.78 -24.84
C VAL A 402 4.21 1.93 -25.51
N ASN A 403 4.56 0.81 -24.87
CA ASN A 403 5.41 -0.24 -25.42
C ASN A 403 4.92 -1.59 -24.85
N PRO A 404 4.38 -2.51 -25.67
CA PRO A 404 3.85 -3.78 -25.19
C PRO A 404 4.86 -4.66 -24.42
N PHE A 405 6.15 -4.50 -24.70
CA PHE A 405 7.25 -5.24 -24.09
C PHE A 405 7.79 -4.59 -22.81
N ALA A 406 7.45 -3.32 -22.55
CA ALA A 406 7.89 -2.60 -21.36
C ALA A 406 6.79 -2.59 -20.30
N LYS A 407 6.89 -3.50 -19.33
CA LYS A 407 5.94 -3.71 -18.23
C LYS A 407 6.25 -2.83 -17.02
N ASN A 408 6.52 -1.56 -17.27
CA ASN A 408 6.83 -0.57 -16.24
C ASN A 408 5.58 -0.24 -15.41
N GLY A 409 5.78 0.23 -14.19
CA GLY A 409 4.70 0.67 -13.32
C GLY A 409 5.15 0.85 -11.89
N LYS A 410 4.20 0.95 -10.97
CA LYS A 410 4.47 1.09 -9.54
C LYS A 410 3.44 0.31 -8.74
N TRP A 411 3.88 -0.28 -7.66
CA TRP A 411 3.01 -0.83 -6.63
C TRP A 411 2.80 0.20 -5.52
N TYR A 412 1.56 0.64 -5.41
CA TYR A 412 1.09 1.63 -4.45
C TYR A 412 0.74 0.96 -3.13
N LEU A 413 1.44 1.33 -2.05
CA LEU A 413 1.28 0.70 -0.73
C LEU A 413 0.76 1.68 0.32
N TYR A 414 1.26 2.92 0.32
CA TYR A 414 0.84 3.93 1.26
C TYR A 414 1.02 5.35 0.70
N ARG A 415 -0.03 6.16 0.74
CA ARG A 415 0.01 7.57 0.35
C ARG A 415 -0.68 8.46 1.38
N GLN A 416 -0.50 9.77 1.23
CA GLN A 416 -0.95 10.75 2.21
C GLN A 416 -2.46 10.67 2.53
N THR A 417 -3.31 10.19 1.62
CA THR A 417 -4.75 10.13 1.89
C THR A 417 -5.13 8.97 2.77
N LEU A 418 -4.50 7.80 2.57
CA LEU A 418 -4.66 6.67 3.48
C LEU A 418 -4.16 7.07 4.87
N LEU A 419 -3.03 7.78 4.97
CA LEU A 419 -2.54 8.36 6.22
C LEU A 419 -3.60 9.25 6.91
N HIS A 420 -4.22 10.16 6.17
CA HIS A 420 -5.26 11.05 6.71
C HIS A 420 -6.54 10.32 7.09
N LEU A 421 -7.00 9.35 6.30
CA LEU A 421 -8.19 8.55 6.64
C LEU A 421 -7.97 7.76 7.92
N ARG A 422 -6.80 7.16 8.08
CA ARG A 422 -6.43 6.38 9.28
C ARG A 422 -6.31 7.24 10.53
N PHE A 423 -5.67 8.41 10.41
CA PHE A 423 -5.62 9.38 11.50
C PHE A 423 -7.02 9.90 11.85
N ALA A 424 -7.81 10.28 10.85
CA ALA A 424 -9.17 10.78 11.04
C ALA A 424 -10.07 9.73 11.68
N GLU A 425 -9.88 8.46 11.32
CA GLU A 425 -10.57 7.36 11.97
C GLU A 425 -10.18 7.23 13.45
N ALA A 426 -8.88 7.25 13.77
CA ALA A 426 -8.44 7.24 15.17
C ALA A 426 -9.00 8.44 15.95
N ALA A 427 -8.96 9.64 15.36
CA ALA A 427 -9.56 10.85 15.95
C ALA A 427 -11.08 10.70 16.16
N ASN A 428 -11.79 10.13 15.19
CA ASN A 428 -13.22 9.86 15.29
C ASN A 428 -13.51 8.92 16.47
N ARG A 429 -12.71 7.86 16.64
CA ARG A 429 -12.90 6.88 17.72
C ARG A 429 -12.58 7.42 19.11
N ASP A 430 -11.68 8.40 19.22
CA ASP A 430 -11.38 9.11 20.48
C ASP A 430 -12.31 10.31 20.75
N GLY A 431 -13.38 10.48 19.97
CA GLY A 431 -14.40 11.50 20.21
C GLY A 431 -14.17 12.83 19.48
N PHE A 432 -13.09 12.97 18.70
CA PHE A 432 -12.75 14.18 17.95
C PHE A 432 -13.41 14.20 16.56
N TYR A 433 -14.73 13.97 16.52
CA TYR A 433 -15.52 13.80 15.29
C TYR A 433 -15.39 14.99 14.31
N LYS A 434 -15.35 16.21 14.85
CA LYS A 434 -15.22 17.43 14.04
C LYS A 434 -13.87 17.52 13.33
N LEU A 435 -12.80 17.09 14.00
CA LEU A 435 -11.45 17.04 13.39
C LEU A 435 -11.40 15.98 12.30
N ALA A 436 -11.91 14.78 12.59
CA ALA A 436 -12.02 13.71 11.61
C ALA A 436 -12.80 14.16 10.36
N TYR A 437 -13.97 14.77 10.57
CA TYR A 437 -14.79 15.37 9.53
C TYR A 437 -14.03 16.38 8.68
N GLY A 438 -13.30 17.31 9.32
CA GLY A 438 -12.50 18.29 8.58
C GLY A 438 -11.45 17.65 7.68
N LEU A 439 -10.73 16.64 8.17
CA LEU A 439 -9.62 16.01 7.43
C LEU A 439 -10.07 15.21 6.21
N PHE A 440 -11.21 14.50 6.27
CA PHE A 440 -11.68 13.76 5.09
C PHE A 440 -12.54 14.61 4.15
N ASN A 441 -13.16 15.68 4.65
CA ASN A 441 -14.16 16.44 3.90
C ASN A 441 -13.60 17.73 3.26
N GLN A 442 -13.55 18.83 4.02
CA GLN A 442 -13.38 20.20 3.50
C GLN A 442 -12.17 20.96 4.10
N GLY A 443 -11.34 20.27 4.87
CA GLY A 443 -10.12 20.82 5.46
C GLY A 443 -10.35 21.53 6.79
N LEU A 444 -9.25 21.75 7.50
CA LEU A 444 -9.25 22.28 8.85
C LEU A 444 -9.66 23.76 8.91
N THR A 445 -9.17 24.56 7.96
CA THR A 445 -9.45 26.01 7.90
C THR A 445 -10.96 26.25 7.79
N ILE A 446 -11.64 25.57 6.87
CA ILE A 446 -13.09 25.73 6.68
C ILE A 446 -13.86 25.17 7.87
N THR A 447 -13.49 23.96 8.34
CA THR A 447 -14.23 23.26 9.39
C THR A 447 -14.19 23.96 10.76
N PHE A 448 -13.08 24.63 11.08
CA PHE A 448 -12.89 25.33 12.36
C PHE A 448 -13.02 26.85 12.24
N SER A 449 -13.56 27.37 11.13
CA SER A 449 -13.98 28.76 11.03
C SER A 449 -15.41 28.93 11.57
N THR A 450 -15.64 29.91 12.43
CA THR A 450 -16.98 30.23 12.95
C THR A 450 -17.65 31.35 12.16
N LEU A 451 -16.87 32.30 11.64
CA LEU A 451 -17.36 33.40 10.79
C LEU A 451 -16.29 33.76 9.72
N PRO A 452 -16.64 33.79 8.42
CA PRO A 452 -15.66 34.02 7.35
C PRO A 452 -15.00 35.40 7.40
N THR A 453 -15.66 36.40 8.00
CA THR A 453 -15.27 37.82 7.96
C THR A 453 -14.44 38.29 9.15
N ILE A 454 -14.17 37.46 10.15
CA ILE A 454 -13.38 37.87 11.33
C ILE A 454 -11.89 37.81 11.00
N ASN A 455 -11.18 38.94 11.18
CA ASN A 455 -9.72 39.02 11.01
C ASN A 455 -8.96 38.32 12.15
N ASP A 456 -9.47 38.39 13.38
CA ASP A 456 -8.89 37.68 14.52
C ASP A 456 -9.15 36.16 14.44
N LYS A 457 -8.10 35.41 14.11
CA LYS A 457 -8.13 33.94 14.07
C LYS A 457 -7.62 33.29 15.35
N THR A 458 -7.40 34.03 16.44
CA THR A 458 -6.87 33.49 17.70
C THR A 458 -7.65 32.26 18.18
N ASN A 459 -8.98 32.34 18.11
CA ASN A 459 -9.90 31.27 18.54
C ASN A 459 -10.59 30.53 17.38
N GLN A 460 -10.04 30.59 16.17
CA GLN A 460 -10.59 29.93 14.98
C GLN A 460 -9.51 29.12 14.24
N GLN A 461 -9.92 28.26 13.31
CA GLN A 461 -9.02 27.54 12.40
C GLN A 461 -7.95 26.71 13.13
N ASN A 462 -8.23 26.30 14.36
CA ASN A 462 -7.32 25.51 15.19
C ASN A 462 -8.10 24.55 16.09
N THR A 463 -7.37 23.62 16.70
CA THR A 463 -7.87 22.65 17.67
C THR A 463 -7.03 22.68 18.95
N PHE A 464 -6.59 23.87 19.39
CA PHE A 464 -5.72 24.01 20.56
C PHE A 464 -6.35 23.53 21.87
N SER A 465 -7.68 23.44 21.94
CA SER A 465 -8.40 22.86 23.07
C SER A 465 -8.31 21.34 23.14
N TYR A 466 -7.89 20.66 22.07
CA TYR A 466 -7.74 19.21 22.06
C TYR A 466 -6.39 18.81 22.69
N PRO A 467 -6.26 17.60 23.26
CA PRO A 467 -4.97 17.08 23.68
C PRO A 467 -4.13 16.67 22.47
N ASP A 468 -2.82 16.52 22.67
CA ASP A 468 -1.98 15.83 21.68
C ASP A 468 -2.45 14.37 21.54
N PRO A 469 -2.43 13.77 20.34
CA PRO A 469 -1.90 14.27 19.06
C PRO A 469 -2.91 15.08 18.21
N TYR A 470 -4.07 15.45 18.76
CA TYR A 470 -5.19 16.03 18.01
C TYR A 470 -5.15 17.57 17.90
N LYS A 471 -4.05 18.20 18.32
CA LYS A 471 -3.81 19.62 18.15
C LYS A 471 -3.28 19.95 16.75
N PHE A 472 -3.98 20.84 16.07
CA PHE A 472 -3.67 21.37 14.75
C PHE A 472 -3.80 22.88 14.73
N ASP A 473 -2.86 23.53 14.05
CA ASP A 473 -2.89 24.97 13.76
C ASP A 473 -3.04 25.20 12.26
N ALA A 474 -4.27 25.46 11.81
CA ALA A 474 -4.59 25.77 10.43
C ALA A 474 -4.94 27.26 10.23
N ARG A 475 -4.54 28.12 11.19
CA ARG A 475 -4.86 29.55 11.09
C ARG A 475 -4.20 30.16 9.85
N ASN A 476 -4.96 31.02 9.19
CA ASN A 476 -4.53 31.84 8.05
C ASN A 476 -5.10 33.26 8.19
N GLY A 477 -4.24 34.27 8.23
CA GLY A 477 -4.67 35.67 8.34
C GLY A 477 -3.76 36.62 7.58
N GLU A 478 -4.35 37.69 7.03
CA GLU A 478 -3.61 38.74 6.32
C GLU A 478 -3.26 39.93 7.22
N ILE A 479 -4.07 40.21 8.25
CA ILE A 479 -3.88 41.34 9.17
C ILE A 479 -4.12 40.87 10.62
N PRO A 480 -3.05 40.59 11.42
CA PRO A 480 -1.65 40.52 11.01
C PRO A 480 -1.41 39.35 10.02
N PHE A 481 -0.36 39.45 9.20
CA PHE A 481 0.01 38.38 8.28
C PHE A 481 0.59 37.20 9.06
N PHE A 482 -0.04 36.04 8.95
CA PHE A 482 0.51 34.80 9.47
C PHE A 482 -0.05 33.58 8.70
N ARG A 483 0.75 32.51 8.65
CA ARG A 483 0.42 31.22 8.01
C ARG A 483 0.92 30.09 8.92
N SER A 484 -0.01 29.29 9.45
CA SER A 484 0.34 28.16 10.32
C SER A 484 0.50 26.85 9.55
N ASP A 485 1.16 25.87 10.14
CA ASP A 485 1.61 24.63 9.47
C ASP A 485 0.54 23.85 8.69
N TRP A 486 -0.74 24.00 9.04
CA TRP A 486 -1.86 23.28 8.45
C TRP A 486 -2.81 24.15 7.64
N TYR A 487 -2.48 25.43 7.42
CA TYR A 487 -3.41 26.38 6.80
C TYR A 487 -3.84 26.00 5.38
N ARG A 488 -3.04 25.20 4.69
CA ARG A 488 -3.30 24.70 3.33
C ARG A 488 -4.08 23.40 3.28
N ASN A 489 -4.36 22.76 4.41
CA ASN A 489 -5.12 21.51 4.42
C ASN A 489 -6.55 21.76 3.92
N ILE A 490 -6.94 20.99 2.89
CA ILE A 490 -8.23 21.14 2.21
C ILE A 490 -9.17 19.95 2.42
N GLY A 491 -8.67 18.88 3.03
CA GLY A 491 -9.38 17.62 3.14
C GLY A 491 -9.47 16.83 1.83
N ILE A 492 -9.71 15.53 1.96
CA ILE A 492 -9.65 14.58 0.85
C ILE A 492 -10.75 14.84 -0.19
N ARG A 493 -11.99 15.00 0.27
CA ARG A 493 -13.16 15.17 -0.59
C ARG A 493 -13.13 16.47 -1.38
N SER A 494 -12.71 17.57 -0.76
CA SER A 494 -12.57 18.87 -1.46
C SER A 494 -11.54 18.82 -2.58
N ARG A 495 -10.47 18.04 -2.44
CA ARG A 495 -9.45 17.86 -3.50
C ARG A 495 -10.02 17.13 -4.72
N ALA A 496 -11.04 16.31 -4.54
CA ALA A 496 -11.79 15.68 -5.61
C ALA A 496 -12.86 16.60 -6.24
N GLY A 497 -13.07 17.80 -5.69
CA GLY A 497 -14.02 18.78 -6.20
C GLY A 497 -15.47 18.50 -5.85
N ILE A 498 -15.75 17.54 -4.96
CA ILE A 498 -17.09 17.02 -4.69
C ILE A 498 -17.78 17.84 -3.59
N THR A 499 -19.10 17.92 -3.68
CA THR A 499 -19.98 18.47 -2.64
C THR A 499 -19.65 17.91 -1.25
N PRO A 500 -19.55 18.76 -0.20
CA PRO A 500 -19.20 18.30 1.14
C PRO A 500 -20.15 17.22 1.67
N TYR A 501 -19.60 16.20 2.33
CA TYR A 501 -20.39 15.23 3.06
C TYR A 501 -21.17 15.91 4.18
N THR A 502 -22.45 15.57 4.38
CA THR A 502 -23.32 16.21 5.39
C THR A 502 -23.57 15.25 6.56
N ILE A 503 -23.44 15.76 7.78
CA ILE A 503 -23.87 15.08 9.02
C ILE A 503 -25.27 15.59 9.35
N THR A 504 -26.28 14.72 9.32
CA THR A 504 -27.69 15.09 9.46
C THR A 504 -28.14 15.15 10.92
N SER A 505 -27.47 14.42 11.82
CA SER A 505 -27.73 14.47 13.26
C SER A 505 -26.43 14.53 14.07
N PRO A 506 -26.19 15.58 14.88
CA PRO A 506 -25.00 15.68 15.72
C PRO A 506 -24.88 14.57 16.79
N THR A 507 -25.98 13.95 17.21
CA THR A 507 -25.98 12.92 18.27
C THR A 507 -25.30 11.62 17.83
N ASP A 508 -25.37 11.28 16.54
CA ASP A 508 -24.80 10.06 15.97
C ASP A 508 -23.50 10.32 15.18
N SER A 509 -22.77 11.39 15.55
CA SER A 509 -21.59 11.85 14.83
C SER A 509 -20.54 10.76 14.63
N LEU A 510 -20.32 9.88 15.62
CA LEU A 510 -19.34 8.78 15.54
C LEU A 510 -19.59 7.89 14.31
N LEU A 511 -20.81 7.34 14.17
CA LEU A 511 -21.14 6.39 13.11
C LEU A 511 -21.29 7.09 11.76
N GLN A 512 -21.86 8.30 11.72
CA GLN A 512 -21.98 9.07 10.48
C GLN A 512 -20.61 9.45 9.91
N VAL A 513 -19.66 9.88 10.76
CA VAL A 513 -18.28 10.16 10.34
C VAL A 513 -17.55 8.89 9.97
N GLU A 514 -17.71 7.78 10.70
CA GLU A 514 -17.07 6.50 10.36
C GLU A 514 -17.56 5.97 8.99
N ASN A 515 -18.87 6.07 8.72
CA ASN A 515 -19.43 5.72 7.42
C ASN A 515 -18.93 6.67 6.31
N GLY A 516 -18.85 7.98 6.57
CA GLY A 516 -18.29 8.96 5.65
C GLY A 516 -16.82 8.68 5.30
N LEU A 517 -15.99 8.38 6.31
CA LEU A 517 -14.59 7.99 6.14
C LEU A 517 -14.43 6.75 5.28
N ILE A 518 -15.24 5.71 5.53
CA ILE A 518 -15.17 4.47 4.76
C ILE A 518 -15.66 4.63 3.33
N ASN A 519 -16.66 5.48 3.12
CA ASN A 519 -17.10 5.79 1.77
C ASN A 519 -16.05 6.62 1.03
N GLU A 520 -15.47 7.63 1.67
CA GLU A 520 -14.43 8.46 1.06
C GLU A 520 -13.19 7.62 0.75
N GLY A 521 -12.80 6.70 1.62
CA GLY A 521 -11.74 5.72 1.35
C GLY A 521 -12.03 4.82 0.14
N ALA A 522 -13.30 4.43 -0.08
CA ALA A 522 -13.70 3.70 -1.29
C ALA A 522 -13.49 4.55 -2.55
N LEU A 523 -13.95 5.80 -2.54
CA LEU A 523 -13.87 6.69 -3.71
C LEU A 523 -12.42 7.11 -4.02
N GLU A 524 -11.63 7.32 -2.97
CA GLU A 524 -10.28 7.87 -3.02
C GLU A 524 -9.23 6.79 -3.28
N ASN A 525 -9.20 5.76 -2.45
CA ASN A 525 -8.18 4.72 -2.40
C ASN A 525 -8.60 3.41 -3.09
N ALA A 526 -9.65 3.44 -3.92
CA ALA A 526 -10.10 2.28 -4.70
C ALA A 526 -8.91 1.54 -5.33
N PHE A 527 -8.89 0.21 -5.14
CA PHE A 527 -7.94 -0.73 -5.77
C PHE A 527 -6.53 -0.73 -5.18
N GLU A 528 -6.24 0.09 -4.16
CA GLU A 528 -4.88 0.28 -3.63
C GLU A 528 -4.48 -0.70 -2.52
N GLY A 529 -5.32 -1.70 -2.22
CA GLY A 529 -4.99 -2.77 -1.28
C GLY A 529 -5.32 -2.46 0.18
N SER A 530 -6.33 -1.63 0.43
CA SER A 530 -6.73 -1.23 1.79
C SER A 530 -8.16 -1.64 2.16
N ARG A 531 -8.97 -2.01 1.16
CA ARG A 531 -10.42 -2.10 1.35
C ARG A 531 -10.87 -3.23 2.27
N TRP A 532 -10.41 -4.46 2.06
CA TRP A 532 -10.75 -5.59 2.93
C TRP A 532 -10.31 -5.36 4.39
N PRO A 533 -9.05 -4.95 4.67
CA PRO A 533 -8.63 -4.56 6.01
C PRO A 533 -9.58 -3.57 6.69
N ASP A 534 -10.06 -2.57 5.95
CA ASP A 534 -10.98 -1.57 6.49
C ASP A 534 -12.34 -2.13 6.86
N LEU A 535 -12.96 -2.87 5.94
CA LEU A 535 -14.27 -3.45 6.18
C LEU A 535 -14.22 -4.44 7.34
N LEU A 536 -13.17 -5.30 7.38
CA LEU A 536 -12.97 -6.27 8.43
C LEU A 536 -12.80 -5.61 9.80
N ARG A 537 -11.89 -4.64 9.91
CA ARG A 537 -11.58 -3.97 11.18
C ARG A 537 -12.78 -3.21 11.75
N ILE A 538 -13.62 -2.64 10.90
CA ILE A 538 -14.85 -1.96 11.35
C ILE A 538 -15.92 -2.97 11.73
N ALA A 539 -16.15 -4.02 10.95
CA ALA A 539 -17.10 -5.08 11.31
C ALA A 539 -16.73 -5.72 12.67
N LEU A 540 -15.44 -6.00 12.90
CA LEU A 540 -14.94 -6.52 14.17
C LEU A 540 -15.22 -5.56 15.34
N ARG A 541 -14.93 -4.27 15.15
CA ARG A 541 -15.07 -3.23 16.19
C ARG A 541 -16.52 -2.90 16.52
N ARG A 542 -17.38 -2.85 15.50
CA ARG A 542 -18.83 -2.67 15.65
C ARG A 542 -19.50 -3.92 16.21
N ASN A 543 -18.83 -5.07 16.12
CA ASN A 543 -19.42 -6.38 16.31
C ASN A 543 -20.67 -6.55 15.42
N ASP A 544 -20.55 -6.10 14.17
CA ASP A 544 -21.65 -6.04 13.20
C ASP A 544 -21.25 -6.78 11.91
N PRO A 545 -21.67 -8.06 11.78
CA PRO A 545 -21.44 -8.83 10.57
C PRO A 545 -22.11 -8.27 9.31
N ALA A 546 -23.27 -7.61 9.47
CA ALA A 546 -24.01 -7.09 8.33
C ALA A 546 -23.20 -6.00 7.61
N PHE A 547 -22.43 -5.20 8.34
CA PHE A 547 -21.54 -4.20 7.75
C PHE A 547 -20.60 -4.76 6.68
N LEU A 548 -19.95 -5.90 6.94
CA LEU A 548 -19.05 -6.55 5.96
C LEU A 548 -19.84 -7.35 4.92
N ALA A 549 -20.82 -8.14 5.37
CA ALA A 549 -21.60 -9.03 4.52
C ALA A 549 -22.37 -8.26 3.44
N ASP A 550 -22.97 -7.11 3.79
CA ASP A 550 -23.77 -6.30 2.87
C ASP A 550 -22.90 -5.64 1.79
N LYS A 551 -21.65 -5.27 2.10
CA LYS A 551 -20.72 -4.71 1.10
C LYS A 551 -20.37 -5.72 0.02
N VAL A 552 -20.01 -6.93 0.44
CA VAL A 552 -19.70 -8.03 -0.50
C VAL A 552 -20.97 -8.46 -1.25
N TYR A 553 -22.11 -8.54 -0.56
CA TYR A 553 -23.40 -8.84 -1.16
C TYR A 553 -23.76 -7.86 -2.28
N ASN A 554 -23.70 -6.55 -2.01
CA ASN A 554 -24.08 -5.53 -2.98
C ASN A 554 -23.20 -5.59 -4.24
N LYS A 555 -21.88 -5.78 -4.07
CA LYS A 555 -20.96 -6.06 -5.19
C LYS A 555 -21.48 -7.21 -6.05
N LEU A 556 -21.63 -8.39 -5.46
CA LEU A 556 -21.99 -9.61 -6.18
C LEU A 556 -23.37 -9.49 -6.83
N LYS A 557 -24.34 -8.92 -6.11
CA LYS A 557 -25.71 -8.73 -6.59
C LYS A 557 -25.76 -7.82 -7.82
N LYS A 558 -25.07 -6.68 -7.77
CA LYS A 558 -25.03 -5.72 -8.88
C LYS A 558 -24.26 -6.23 -10.09
N ASP A 559 -23.25 -7.06 -9.85
CA ASP A 559 -22.49 -7.72 -10.92
C ASP A 559 -23.21 -8.95 -11.49
N GLY A 560 -24.41 -9.29 -11.00
CA GLY A 560 -25.23 -10.39 -11.49
C GLY A 560 -24.75 -11.78 -11.05
N ASP A 561 -23.97 -11.88 -9.98
CA ASP A 561 -23.45 -13.14 -9.48
C ASP A 561 -24.55 -13.93 -8.71
N PRO A 562 -24.85 -15.19 -9.10
CA PRO A 562 -25.90 -15.98 -8.45
C PRO A 562 -25.57 -16.38 -7.02
N LEU A 563 -24.30 -16.31 -6.60
CA LEU A 563 -23.87 -16.64 -5.23
C LEU A 563 -24.05 -15.49 -4.24
N ALA A 564 -24.56 -14.32 -4.65
CA ALA A 564 -24.69 -13.16 -3.78
C ALA A 564 -25.39 -13.49 -2.45
N ASP A 565 -26.59 -14.08 -2.49
CA ASP A 565 -27.37 -14.40 -1.28
C ASP A 565 -26.67 -15.44 -0.38
N ALA A 566 -26.05 -16.46 -0.99
CA ALA A 566 -25.29 -17.49 -0.26
C ALA A 566 -24.04 -16.91 0.41
N THR A 567 -23.31 -16.04 -0.29
CA THR A 567 -22.14 -15.32 0.23
C THR A 567 -22.53 -14.43 1.39
N ARG A 568 -23.63 -13.69 1.27
CA ARG A 568 -24.15 -12.86 2.36
C ARG A 568 -24.44 -13.70 3.59
N ALA A 569 -25.22 -14.77 3.44
CA ALA A 569 -25.56 -15.68 4.54
C ALA A 569 -24.31 -16.26 5.21
N LYS A 570 -23.30 -16.64 4.43
CA LYS A 570 -22.01 -17.13 4.94
C LYS A 570 -21.26 -16.07 5.75
N LEU A 571 -21.18 -14.84 5.25
CA LEU A 571 -20.47 -13.73 5.90
C LEU A 571 -21.18 -13.16 7.12
N MET A 572 -22.44 -13.54 7.39
CA MET A 572 -23.09 -13.23 8.67
C MET A 572 -22.45 -13.95 9.87
N ASP A 573 -21.69 -15.04 9.64
CA ASP A 573 -20.88 -15.69 10.67
C ASP A 573 -19.41 -15.28 10.55
N LYS A 574 -18.89 -14.67 11.63
CA LYS A 574 -17.49 -14.22 11.77
C LYS A 574 -16.46 -15.32 11.51
N LYS A 575 -16.79 -16.59 11.73
CA LYS A 575 -15.88 -17.72 11.43
C LYS A 575 -15.52 -17.81 9.94
N ASN A 576 -16.36 -17.26 9.07
CA ASN A 576 -16.16 -17.29 7.62
C ASN A 576 -15.42 -16.05 7.08
N TRP A 577 -14.96 -15.13 7.93
CA TRP A 577 -14.25 -13.92 7.48
C TRP A 577 -12.77 -14.19 7.17
N TYR A 578 -12.24 -15.32 7.65
CA TYR A 578 -10.86 -15.73 7.49
C TYR A 578 -10.75 -16.84 6.44
N LEU A 579 -9.61 -16.88 5.76
CA LEU A 579 -9.32 -17.86 4.73
C LEU A 579 -8.88 -19.20 5.34
N PRO A 580 -9.15 -20.32 4.66
CA PRO A 580 -8.58 -21.61 5.04
C PRO A 580 -7.05 -21.52 5.12
N PHE A 581 -6.47 -22.03 6.20
CA PHE A 581 -5.02 -22.01 6.41
C PHE A 581 -4.40 -23.36 6.02
N LYS A 582 -3.51 -23.35 5.02
CA LYS A 582 -2.69 -24.49 4.61
C LYS A 582 -1.27 -24.00 4.31
N LEU A 583 -0.35 -24.29 5.23
CA LEU A 583 1.06 -23.91 5.12
C LEU A 583 1.83 -24.89 4.21
#